data_AF-A0A4Y2UGI3-F1
#
_entry.id   AF-A0A4Y2UGI3-F1
#
_cell.length_a   1.000
_cell.length_b   1.000
_cell.length_c   1.000
_cell.angle_alpha   90.00
_cell.angle_beta   90.00
_cell.angle_gamma   90.00
#
_symmetry.space_group_name_H-M   'P 1'
#
loop_
_entity.id
_entity.type
_entity.pdbx_description
1 polymer ?
#
loop_
_entity_poly.entity_id
_entity_poly.type
_entity_poly.pdbx_seq_one_letter_code
_entity_poly.pdbx_strand_id
1 'polypeptide(L)'
;MELKCVNCGEFGHLAAWKGCKSFPIIKKSSPRQHGRSYAQAAAQKVEKTEQSTEEKTDDPFDLADIKETIKAIKEVKMLLEEFPTLLEAARLCKSAKTRKEKVHIVLNALMGE
;
A
#
# COMPACT_ATOMS: atom_id res chain seq x y z
N MET A 1 -6.75 -41.30 3.65
CA MET A 1 -6.16 -39.95 3.71
C MET A 1 -7.19 -39.05 4.36
N GLU A 2 -6.94 -38.66 5.60
CA GLU A 2 -7.90 -37.93 6.42
C GLU A 2 -7.85 -36.45 6.04
N LEU A 3 -9.01 -35.86 5.71
CA LEU A 3 -9.08 -34.49 5.21
C LEU A 3 -8.85 -33.52 6.39
N LYS A 4 -7.65 -32.94 6.44
CA LYS A 4 -7.21 -31.98 7.45
C LYS A 4 -7.45 -30.55 6.97
N CYS A 5 -8.03 -29.72 7.82
CA CYS A 5 -8.26 -28.32 7.52
C CYS A 5 -6.95 -27.52 7.50
N VAL A 6 -6.74 -26.71 6.46
CA VAL A 6 -5.56 -25.84 6.32
C VAL A 6 -5.51 -24.75 7.41
N ASN A 7 -6.65 -24.33 7.95
CA ASN A 7 -6.72 -23.16 8.84
C ASN A 7 -6.78 -23.49 10.34
N CYS A 8 -7.40 -24.61 10.74
CA CYS A 8 -7.45 -25.01 12.16
C CYS A 8 -6.70 -26.32 12.45
N GLY A 9 -6.29 -27.06 11.43
CA GLY A 9 -5.60 -28.34 11.60
C GLY A 9 -6.45 -29.49 12.13
N GLU A 10 -7.75 -29.29 12.35
CA GLU A 10 -8.68 -30.37 12.72
C GLU A 10 -9.05 -31.23 11.50
N PHE A 11 -9.47 -32.46 11.77
CA PHE A 11 -9.90 -33.43 10.76
C PHE A 11 -11.41 -33.34 10.52
N GLY A 12 -11.86 -33.69 9.31
CA GLY A 12 -13.28 -33.78 8.95
C GLY A 12 -13.80 -32.63 8.08
N HIS A 13 -12.97 -31.64 7.76
CA HIS A 13 -13.30 -30.60 6.78
C HIS A 13 -12.05 -30.13 6.02
N LEU A 14 -12.24 -29.76 4.76
CA LEU A 14 -11.16 -29.36 3.84
C LEU A 14 -10.88 -27.85 3.83
N ALA A 15 -11.91 -27.01 4.01
CA ALA A 15 -11.84 -25.59 3.68
C ALA A 15 -12.27 -24.68 4.82
N ALA A 16 -11.50 -23.60 4.99
CA ALA A 16 -11.70 -22.48 5.92
C ALA A 16 -13.13 -21.91 5.95
N TRP A 17 -13.86 -21.94 4.84
CA TRP A 17 -15.09 -21.16 4.69
C TRP A 17 -16.39 -21.91 5.04
N LYS A 18 -16.36 -23.24 5.15
CA LYS A 18 -17.54 -24.04 5.52
C LYS A 18 -17.26 -24.88 6.76
N GLY A 19 -17.62 -24.34 7.92
CA GLY A 19 -17.66 -25.08 9.18
C GLY A 19 -16.35 -25.14 9.97
N CYS A 20 -15.31 -24.42 9.56
CA CYS A 20 -14.08 -24.30 10.35
C CYS A 20 -14.30 -23.42 11.57
N LYS A 21 -13.97 -23.91 12.77
CA LYS A 21 -14.15 -23.22 14.05
C LYS A 21 -13.32 -21.93 14.17
N SER A 22 -12.18 -21.86 13.47
CA SER A 22 -11.35 -20.65 13.44
C SER A 22 -12.01 -19.47 12.73
N PHE A 23 -13.10 -19.67 11.98
CA PHE A 23 -13.86 -18.60 11.38
C PHE A 23 -15.19 -18.41 12.12
N PRO A 24 -15.58 -17.16 12.41
CA PRO A 24 -16.87 -16.90 13.03
C PRO A 24 -18.00 -17.33 12.07
N ILE A 25 -18.85 -18.24 12.55
CA ILE A 25 -20.12 -18.52 11.86
C ILE A 25 -20.94 -17.24 11.96
N ILE A 26 -21.18 -16.60 10.81
CA ILE A 26 -22.14 -15.49 10.70
C ILE A 26 -23.51 -16.08 11.03
N LYS A 27 -23.88 -16.00 12.32
CA LYS A 27 -25.25 -16.22 12.75
C LYS A 27 -26.05 -15.14 12.05
N LYS A 28 -27.07 -15.51 11.28
CA LYS A 28 -28.00 -14.53 10.70
C LYS A 28 -28.68 -13.81 11.87
N SER A 29 -28.10 -12.71 12.32
CA SER A 29 -28.62 -11.88 13.40
C SER A 29 -29.60 -10.89 12.77
N SER A 30 -30.81 -11.37 12.53
CA SER A 30 -32.06 -10.62 12.41
C SER A 30 -33.06 -11.45 11.60
N PRO A 31 -34.36 -11.35 11.90
CA PRO A 31 -35.38 -11.72 10.92
C PRO A 31 -35.04 -10.99 9.62
N ARG A 32 -35.04 -11.71 8.49
CA ARG A 32 -34.91 -11.11 7.15
C ARG A 32 -35.93 -9.97 7.09
N GLN A 33 -35.48 -8.72 7.22
CA GLN A 33 -36.38 -7.58 7.11
C GLN A 33 -37.04 -7.70 5.75
N HIS A 34 -38.38 -7.66 5.74
CA HIS A 34 -39.16 -7.71 4.51
C HIS A 34 -38.58 -6.62 3.59
N GLY A 35 -38.01 -7.04 2.46
CA GLY A 35 -37.18 -6.17 1.63
C GLY A 35 -38.00 -4.95 1.21
N ARG A 36 -37.58 -3.77 1.66
CA ARG A 36 -38.15 -2.51 1.17
C ARG A 36 -37.91 -2.45 -0.34
N SER A 37 -38.95 -2.09 -1.09
CA SER A 37 -38.81 -1.81 -2.52
C SER A 37 -37.82 -0.66 -2.72
N TYR A 38 -37.10 -0.66 -3.84
CA TYR A 38 -36.18 0.43 -4.24
C TYR A 38 -36.83 1.82 -4.08
N ALA A 39 -38.12 1.94 -4.40
CA ALA A 39 -38.89 3.17 -4.24
C ALA A 39 -39.04 3.62 -2.76
N GLN A 40 -39.19 2.67 -1.83
CA GLN A 40 -39.32 2.96 -0.40
C GLN A 40 -37.98 3.36 0.23
N ALA A 41 -36.86 2.82 -0.26
CA ALA A 41 -35.53 3.21 0.19
C ALA A 41 -35.15 4.63 -0.26
N ALA A 42 -35.57 5.03 -1.46
CA ALA A 42 -35.31 6.38 -1.99
C ALA A 42 -36.11 7.48 -1.28
N ALA A 43 -37.30 7.16 -0.76
CA ALA A 43 -38.20 8.13 -0.12
C ALA A 43 -37.81 8.50 1.33
N GLN A 44 -37.04 7.68 2.04
CA GLN A 44 -36.68 7.91 3.46
C GLN A 44 -35.48 8.85 3.66
N LYS A 45 -35.15 9.67 2.66
CA LYS A 45 -34.07 10.66 2.77
C LYS A 45 -34.49 11.91 3.54
N VAL A 46 -35.15 11.77 4.69
CA VAL A 46 -35.25 12.83 5.71
C VAL A 46 -35.37 12.14 7.08
N GLU A 47 -34.44 12.46 7.98
CA GLU A 47 -34.35 12.03 9.41
C GLU A 47 -33.44 10.82 9.76
N LYS A 48 -32.12 11.11 9.69
CA LYS A 48 -31.01 10.77 10.60
C LYS A 48 -30.98 9.41 11.34
N THR A 49 -29.95 8.59 11.06
CA THR A 49 -29.06 8.00 12.08
C THR A 49 -27.71 7.69 11.45
N GLU A 50 -26.67 8.18 12.11
CA GLU A 50 -25.27 8.06 11.78
C GLU A 50 -24.83 6.58 11.88
N GLN A 51 -24.29 6.04 10.80
CA GLN A 51 -23.27 5.02 10.88
C GLN A 51 -22.23 5.39 9.83
N SER A 52 -21.29 6.20 10.29
CA SER A 52 -20.01 6.40 9.64
C SER A 52 -19.46 5.03 9.28
N THR A 53 -19.44 4.75 7.98
CA THR A 53 -18.31 4.05 7.38
C THR A 53 -17.07 4.63 8.03
N GLU A 54 -16.23 3.81 8.65
CA GLU A 54 -14.86 4.17 8.95
C GLU A 54 -14.18 4.47 7.60
N GLU A 55 -14.39 5.68 7.09
CA GLU A 55 -13.29 6.44 6.51
C GLU A 55 -12.23 6.40 7.60
N LYS A 56 -11.17 5.62 7.37
CA LYS A 56 -9.90 5.93 8.00
C LYS A 56 -9.70 7.40 7.70
N THR A 57 -9.92 8.22 8.71
CA THR A 57 -9.29 9.51 8.82
C THR A 57 -7.83 9.22 8.50
N ASP A 58 -7.38 9.62 7.31
CA ASP A 58 -5.98 9.91 7.07
C ASP A 58 -5.63 10.94 8.14
N ASP A 59 -5.23 10.42 9.30
CA ASP A 59 -4.65 11.24 10.35
C ASP A 59 -3.43 11.86 9.68
N PRO A 60 -3.36 13.19 9.50
CA PRO A 60 -2.34 13.82 8.66
C PRO A 60 -0.89 13.62 9.15
N PHE A 61 -0.73 12.87 10.25
CA PHE A 61 0.53 12.56 10.92
C PHE A 61 0.52 11.14 11.50
N ASP A 62 0.30 10.11 10.68
CA ASP A 62 0.70 8.76 11.08
C ASP A 62 2.24 8.75 11.26
N LEU A 63 2.67 8.76 12.53
CA LEU A 63 4.07 8.75 12.91
C LEU A 63 4.81 7.51 12.37
N ALA A 64 4.10 6.40 12.11
CA ALA A 64 4.66 5.22 11.48
C ALA A 64 5.01 5.49 10.01
N ASP A 65 4.08 6.07 9.24
CA ASP A 65 4.27 6.44 7.84
C ASP A 65 5.37 7.50 7.68
N ILE A 66 5.44 8.47 8.59
CA ILE A 66 6.53 9.47 8.63
C ILE A 66 7.88 8.80 8.88
N LYS A 67 7.94 7.80 9.76
CA LYS A 67 9.18 7.07 10.05
C LYS A 67 9.63 6.24 8.85
N GLU A 68 8.70 5.60 8.16
CA GLU A 68 8.99 4.83 6.94
C GLU A 68 9.47 5.73 5.80
N THR A 69 8.81 6.87 5.58
CA THR A 69 9.26 7.86 4.58
C THR A 69 10.63 8.45 4.91
N ILE A 70 10.92 8.78 6.17
CA ILE A 70 12.26 9.22 6.59
C ILE A 70 13.31 8.13 6.34
N LYS A 71 12.97 6.85 6.58
CA LYS A 71 13.87 5.73 6.29
C LYS A 71 14.16 5.62 4.79
N ALA A 72 13.12 5.70 3.95
CA ALA A 72 13.28 5.71 2.49
C ALA A 72 14.17 6.88 2.01
N ILE A 73 14.00 8.08 2.58
CA ILE A 73 14.84 9.25 2.27
C ILE A 73 16.31 8.99 2.66
N LYS A 74 16.57 8.35 3.80
CA LYS A 74 17.94 7.98 4.20
C LYS A 74 18.57 7.00 3.22
N GLU A 75 17.83 6.00 2.75
CA GLU A 75 18.31 5.04 1.75
C GLU A 75 18.66 5.75 0.43
N VAL A 76 17.80 6.64 -0.05
CA VAL A 76 18.09 7.47 -1.23
C VAL A 76 19.34 8.31 -1.02
N LYS A 77 19.52 8.90 0.18
CA LYS A 77 20.71 9.68 0.50
C LYS A 77 21.98 8.82 0.43
N MET A 78 21.99 7.63 1.02
CA MET A 78 23.14 6.73 0.97
C MET A 78 23.52 6.37 -0.48
N LEU A 79 22.52 6.05 -1.31
CA LEU A 79 22.75 5.75 -2.73
C LEU A 79 23.34 6.94 -3.50
N LEU A 80 22.90 8.16 -3.20
CA LEU A 80 23.45 9.37 -3.83
C LEU A 80 24.89 9.66 -3.37
N GLU A 81 25.24 9.29 -2.13
CA GLU A 81 26.60 9.43 -1.60
C GLU A 81 27.59 8.40 -2.18
N GLU A 82 27.12 7.28 -2.74
CA GLU A 82 27.99 6.28 -3.40
C GLU A 82 28.58 6.78 -4.73
N PHE A 83 27.95 7.75 -5.40
CA PHE A 83 28.34 8.20 -6.74
C PHE A 83 28.54 9.73 -6.85
N PRO A 84 29.39 10.35 -6.00
CA PRO A 84 29.57 11.81 -5.99
C PRO A 84 30.15 12.33 -7.31
N THR A 85 31.06 11.56 -7.93
CA THR A 85 31.71 11.88 -9.20
C THR A 85 30.71 11.94 -10.35
N LEU A 86 29.73 11.03 -10.37
CA LEU A 86 28.70 11.00 -11.41
C LEU A 86 27.72 12.17 -11.25
N LEU A 87 27.39 12.54 -10.01
CA LEU A 87 26.57 13.72 -9.73
C LEU A 87 27.27 15.01 -10.17
N GLU A 88 28.58 15.11 -9.97
CA GLU A 88 29.37 16.25 -10.41
C GLU A 88 29.48 16.30 -11.94
N ALA A 89 29.71 15.17 -12.58
CA ALA A 89 29.67 15.05 -14.03
C ALA A 89 28.32 15.47 -14.62
N ALA A 90 27.21 15.13 -13.96
CA ALA A 90 25.88 15.57 -14.37
C ALA A 90 25.72 17.10 -14.27
N ARG A 91 26.32 17.75 -13.26
CA ARG A 91 26.35 19.23 -13.17
C ARG A 91 27.17 19.83 -14.31
N LEU A 92 28.38 19.33 -14.55
CA LEU A 92 29.25 19.81 -15.62
C LEU A 92 28.61 19.63 -17.00
N CYS A 93 27.86 18.54 -17.22
CA CYS A 93 27.09 18.30 -18.44
C CYS A 93 26.00 19.35 -18.71
N LYS A 94 25.46 20.02 -17.68
CA LYS A 94 24.50 21.12 -17.87
C LYS A 94 25.17 22.38 -18.43
N SER A 95 26.43 22.61 -18.06
CA SER A 95 27.21 23.78 -18.47
C SER A 95 27.94 23.58 -19.81
N ALA A 96 28.14 22.32 -20.23
CA ALA A 96 28.80 21.98 -21.49
C ALA A 96 27.98 22.42 -22.72
N LYS A 97 28.65 23.09 -23.66
CA LYS A 97 28.04 23.68 -24.87
C LYS A 97 27.95 22.68 -26.00
N THR A 98 28.93 21.80 -26.10
CA THR A 98 29.04 20.86 -27.22
C THR A 98 28.73 19.42 -26.80
N ARG A 99 28.25 18.62 -27.75
CA ARG A 99 28.03 17.19 -27.52
C ARG A 99 29.34 16.47 -27.13
N LYS A 100 30.46 16.87 -27.73
CA LYS A 100 31.78 16.27 -27.47
C LYS A 100 32.22 16.49 -26.02
N GLU A 101 32.05 17.71 -25.49
CA GLU A 101 32.32 18.01 -24.08
C GLU A 101 31.49 17.13 -23.15
N LYS A 102 30.18 16.97 -23.41
CA LYS A 102 29.32 16.10 -22.59
C LYS A 102 29.79 14.65 -22.58
N VAL A 103 30.16 14.11 -23.75
CA VAL A 103 30.69 12.74 -23.87
C VAL A 103 31.99 12.59 -23.09
N HIS A 104 32.90 13.56 -23.19
CA HIS A 104 34.16 13.55 -22.45
C HIS A 104 33.95 13.60 -20.93
N ILE A 105 33.07 14.47 -20.44
CA ILE A 105 32.72 14.58 -19.02
C ILE A 105 32.19 13.25 -18.47
N VAL A 106 31.29 12.59 -19.21
CA VAL A 106 30.71 11.30 -18.80
C VAL A 106 31.76 10.19 -18.82
N LEU A 107 32.61 10.13 -19.85
CA LEU A 107 33.68 9.13 -19.93
C LEU A 107 34.65 9.24 -18.75
N ASN A 108 35.11 10.45 -18.42
CA ASN A 108 36.02 10.65 -17.29
C ASN A 108 35.38 10.21 -15.97
N ALA A 109 34.11 10.55 -15.75
CA ALA A 109 33.39 10.17 -14.54
C ALA A 109 33.20 8.66 -14.39
N LEU A 110 33.10 7.92 -15.50
CA LEU A 110 32.96 6.46 -15.51
C LEU A 110 34.31 5.74 -15.37
N MET A 111 35.40 6.35 -15.85
CA MET A 111 36.74 5.77 -15.78
C MET A 111 37.43 6.01 -14.43
N GLY A 112 36.87 6.89 -13.58
CA GLY A 112 37.37 7.11 -12.22
C GLY A 112 38.70 7.88 -12.15
N GLU A 113 38.99 8.69 -13.17
CA GLU A 113 40.15 9.60 -13.21
C GLU A 113 39.86 10.96 -12.54
#